data_AF-V5AVP2-F1
#
_entry.id   AF-V5AVP2-F1
#
_cell.length_a   1.000
_cell.length_b   1.000
_cell.length_c   1.000
_cell.angle_alpha   90.00
_cell.angle_beta   90.00
_cell.angle_gamma   90.00
#
_symmetry.space_group_name_H-M   'P 1'
#
loop_
_entity.id
_entity.type
_entity.pdbx_description
1 polymer ?
#
loop_
_entity_poly.entity_id
_entity_poly.type
_entity_poly.pdbx_seq_one_letter_code
_entity_poly.pdbx_strand_id
1 'polypeptide(L)'
;MGLLIRGSVARVHVNVTSSMLDSGALEFEGDFGTSSRILVVGSTLLTTSSHAISLLLFICVNTTLLLLDNNLEGSNCALYISNAAVDGGGIIVKGNTLITTKDQGVESSVYAYAIALRNGGYFDVENTTMSAINGVYIFGDTTVSTAGLLRVADCTFIGSTKVSTSALVYLSGSVTFQGGAQWRVEGNNVSAASIISISHHRHKIRLLGSGTTVALAHNRQVDSSVSFAKLLPSRIVVELPARFVVGCNLRGGEEASYDGLFPEDVEVFRCGTCNDDAACYMPGTELVDRSSCSCSCKDGWHGASCLPFEVPDTVVPPVAERAVDGDTSCVVNQTLTNLTLNMWKTHHCYADVTFSGVSAVLTFFLNSMPLHLPINITLTGCTFREGAALQFVGGAEAAESVGVLIRVSQTVMRSSVVVFALALPQHCDIAVTEVDAVQSSEVQLLDTRRNTLSVLLLGDVVLSASSFLVSNVKARATMYGGYGLYSTGTLMLLDGSSLYARYCSFAGYMHTFYVYGLSVSDHSVFALLNNTISSGTSLLYLRHGFSVSEHSVLRVVGNSGSVSYVIHSLSFFTVERSSWLDWRDNDVEVGAMFYDSSSAFVNIDGSSVVTLTG
;
A
#
# COMPACT_ATOMS: atom_id res chain seq x y z
N MET A 1 -20.83 1.59 -10.79
CA MET A 1 -19.93 2.60 -11.38
C MET A 1 -18.52 2.04 -11.21
N GLY A 2 -17.80 1.71 -12.28
CA GLY A 2 -16.43 1.19 -12.18
C GLY A 2 -15.39 2.31 -12.01
N LEU A 3 -14.18 1.95 -11.58
CA LEU A 3 -13.01 2.84 -11.53
C LEU A 3 -11.99 2.38 -12.57
N LEU A 4 -11.68 3.25 -13.53
CA LEU A 4 -10.69 3.00 -14.57
C LEU A 4 -9.45 3.87 -14.34
N ILE A 5 -8.29 3.23 -14.22
CA ILE A 5 -6.98 3.86 -14.07
C ILE A 5 -6.18 3.60 -15.34
N ARG A 6 -5.96 4.66 -16.13
CA ARG A 6 -5.22 4.57 -17.40
C ARG A 6 -3.76 4.93 -17.23
N GLY A 7 -2.88 4.03 -17.68
CA GLY A 7 -1.45 4.28 -17.82
C GLY A 7 -1.17 5.24 -18.98
N SER A 8 -0.27 6.19 -18.76
CA SER A 8 0.19 7.17 -19.77
C SER A 8 1.68 7.05 -20.08
N VAL A 9 2.30 5.90 -19.77
CA VAL A 9 3.75 5.65 -19.82
C VAL A 9 4.55 6.44 -18.78
N ALA A 10 3.92 7.33 -18.01
CA ALA A 10 4.53 7.99 -16.86
C ALA A 10 4.67 7.03 -15.66
N ARG A 11 5.73 7.21 -14.86
CA ARG A 11 5.88 6.48 -13.60
C ARG A 11 4.79 6.91 -12.63
N VAL A 12 4.08 5.95 -12.04
CA VAL A 12 3.00 6.24 -11.08
C VAL A 12 3.15 5.45 -9.79
N HIS A 13 2.65 6.03 -8.70
CA HIS A 13 2.35 5.30 -7.49
C HIS A 13 0.84 5.31 -7.27
N VAL A 14 0.20 4.15 -7.42
CA VAL A 14 -1.24 3.99 -7.21
C VAL A 14 -1.43 3.20 -5.92
N ASN A 15 -2.26 3.71 -5.01
CA ASN A 15 -2.55 3.05 -3.76
C ASN A 15 -4.06 3.04 -3.49
N VAL A 16 -4.67 1.86 -3.50
CA VAL A 16 -6.08 1.61 -3.20
C VAL A 16 -6.13 0.80 -1.90
N THR A 17 -6.43 1.47 -0.79
CA THR A 17 -6.42 0.85 0.55
C THR A 17 -7.80 0.84 1.17
N SER A 18 -8.19 -0.27 1.81
CA SER A 18 -9.40 -0.36 2.64
C SER A 18 -10.66 0.19 1.96
N SER A 19 -10.78 -0.05 0.67
CA SER A 19 -11.85 0.48 -0.17
C SER A 19 -12.95 -0.55 -0.38
N MET A 20 -14.18 -0.08 -0.63
CA MET A 20 -15.34 -0.94 -0.91
C MET A 20 -15.93 -0.58 -2.28
N LEU A 21 -16.21 -1.59 -3.11
CA LEU A 21 -16.87 -1.42 -4.40
C LEU A 21 -17.96 -2.48 -4.58
N ASP A 22 -19.23 -2.03 -4.53
CA ASP A 22 -20.39 -2.93 -4.58
C ASP A 22 -20.98 -3.07 -6.01
N SER A 23 -20.46 -2.31 -6.97
CA SER A 23 -20.92 -2.34 -8.37
C SER A 23 -19.88 -1.74 -9.32
N GLY A 24 -19.55 -2.47 -10.39
CA GLY A 24 -18.51 -2.11 -11.37
C GLY A 24 -17.20 -2.85 -11.12
N ALA A 25 -16.15 -2.52 -11.85
CA ALA A 25 -14.83 -3.13 -11.71
C ALA A 25 -13.76 -2.07 -11.43
N LEU A 26 -12.66 -2.49 -10.81
CA LEU A 26 -11.42 -1.73 -10.77
C LEU A 26 -10.55 -2.16 -11.95
N GLU A 27 -10.38 -1.26 -12.90
CA GLU A 27 -9.70 -1.53 -14.16
C GLU A 27 -8.40 -0.73 -14.25
N PHE A 28 -7.31 -1.42 -14.57
CA PHE A 28 -6.04 -0.81 -14.93
C PHE A 28 -5.81 -1.06 -16.41
N GLU A 29 -5.72 0.00 -17.20
CA GLU A 29 -5.63 -0.08 -18.65
C GLU A 29 -4.40 0.67 -19.17
N GLY A 30 -3.59 0.01 -19.99
CA GLY A 30 -2.45 0.61 -20.68
C GLY A 30 -1.13 0.53 -19.91
N ASP A 31 -0.12 1.20 -20.47
CA ASP A 31 1.26 1.08 -20.01
C ASP A 31 1.57 2.05 -18.86
N PHE A 32 2.06 1.50 -17.76
CA PHE A 32 2.59 2.26 -16.64
C PHE A 32 4.09 2.43 -16.80
N GLY A 33 4.60 3.63 -16.57
CA GLY A 33 6.02 3.93 -16.72
C GLY A 33 6.91 3.03 -15.86
N THR A 34 8.17 2.90 -16.26
CA THR A 34 9.15 2.06 -15.56
C THR A 34 9.21 2.37 -14.07
N SER A 35 9.32 1.35 -13.23
CA SER A 35 9.37 1.49 -11.76
C SER A 35 8.10 2.08 -11.13
N SER A 36 6.95 1.87 -11.77
CA SER A 36 5.66 2.17 -11.15
C SER A 36 5.36 1.18 -10.04
N ARG A 37 4.56 1.61 -9.06
CA ARG A 37 4.10 0.75 -7.96
C ARG A 37 2.61 0.90 -7.78
N ILE A 38 1.89 -0.18 -8.03
CA ILE A 38 0.43 -0.26 -7.88
C ILE A 38 0.14 -1.18 -6.70
N LEU A 39 -0.58 -0.66 -5.71
CA LEU A 39 -0.95 -1.37 -4.50
C LEU A 39 -2.47 -1.33 -4.34
N VAL A 40 -3.07 -2.50 -4.19
CA VAL A 40 -4.45 -2.67 -3.75
C VAL A 40 -4.43 -3.53 -2.50
N VAL A 41 -4.81 -2.97 -1.36
CA VAL A 41 -4.69 -3.64 -0.07
C VAL A 41 -5.95 -3.54 0.78
N GLY A 42 -6.32 -4.63 1.45
CA GLY A 42 -7.39 -4.67 2.45
C GLY A 42 -8.75 -4.23 1.91
N SER A 43 -8.97 -4.32 0.60
CA SER A 43 -10.16 -3.79 -0.07
C SER A 43 -11.17 -4.90 -0.35
N THR A 44 -12.45 -4.54 -0.38
CA THR A 44 -13.57 -5.45 -0.63
C THR A 44 -14.30 -5.03 -1.90
N LEU A 45 -14.16 -5.82 -2.99
CA LEU A 45 -14.78 -5.55 -4.27
C LEU A 45 -15.75 -6.69 -4.60
N LEU A 46 -17.02 -6.50 -4.26
CA LEU A 46 -18.07 -7.48 -4.45
C LEU A 46 -18.96 -7.03 -5.60
N THR A 47 -18.70 -7.55 -6.80
CA THR A 47 -19.33 -7.04 -8.02
C THR A 47 -20.05 -8.11 -8.81
N THR A 48 -21.16 -7.72 -9.43
CA THR A 48 -21.86 -8.53 -10.43
C THR A 48 -21.21 -8.46 -11.82
N SER A 49 -20.13 -7.68 -11.96
CA SER A 49 -19.35 -7.54 -13.20
C SER A 49 -18.66 -8.87 -13.56
N SER A 50 -18.14 -8.98 -14.78
CA SER A 50 -17.38 -10.18 -15.18
C SER A 50 -16.14 -10.39 -14.30
N HIS A 51 -15.53 -9.30 -13.83
CA HIS A 51 -14.38 -9.31 -12.93
C HIS A 51 -14.45 -8.21 -11.87
N ALA A 52 -13.77 -8.44 -10.73
CA ALA A 52 -13.62 -7.44 -9.68
C ALA A 52 -12.45 -6.50 -9.98
N ILE A 53 -11.31 -7.07 -10.38
CA ILE A 53 -10.13 -6.34 -10.84
C ILE A 53 -9.76 -6.82 -12.24
N SER A 54 -9.43 -5.89 -13.14
CA SER A 54 -8.93 -6.18 -14.47
C SER A 54 -7.66 -5.41 -14.79
N LEU A 55 -6.68 -6.10 -15.37
CA LEU A 55 -5.42 -5.56 -15.88
C LEU A 55 -5.40 -5.77 -17.40
N LEU A 56 -5.57 -4.69 -18.17
CA LEU A 56 -5.65 -4.69 -19.63
C LEU A 56 -4.41 -4.04 -20.25
N LEU A 57 -3.76 -4.73 -21.19
CA LEU A 57 -2.60 -4.21 -21.94
C LEU A 57 -1.50 -3.69 -20.99
N PHE A 58 -1.05 -4.57 -20.09
CA PHE A 58 -0.17 -4.21 -18.99
C PHE A 58 1.28 -4.57 -19.31
N ILE A 59 2.05 -3.65 -19.88
CA ILE A 59 3.50 -3.81 -20.03
C ILE A 59 4.17 -3.28 -18.76
N CYS A 60 4.83 -4.18 -18.06
CA CYS A 60 5.42 -3.95 -16.77
C CYS A 60 6.94 -4.02 -16.91
N VAL A 61 7.61 -2.86 -17.02
CA VAL A 61 9.07 -2.80 -16.99
C VAL A 61 9.52 -2.37 -15.60
N ASN A 62 10.14 -3.25 -14.83
CA ASN A 62 10.52 -3.01 -13.42
C ASN A 62 9.38 -2.47 -12.55
N THR A 63 8.12 -2.78 -12.89
CA THR A 63 6.93 -2.28 -12.18
C THR A 63 6.43 -3.37 -11.21
N THR A 64 5.86 -2.98 -10.08
CA THR A 64 5.31 -3.95 -9.12
C THR A 64 3.83 -3.67 -8.89
N LEU A 65 3.02 -4.71 -9.09
CA LEU A 65 1.61 -4.72 -8.74
C LEU A 65 1.39 -5.66 -7.56
N LEU A 66 0.84 -5.13 -6.48
CA LEU A 66 0.62 -5.82 -5.21
C LEU A 66 -0.88 -5.84 -4.93
N LEU A 67 -1.49 -7.03 -4.95
CA LEU A 67 -2.85 -7.27 -4.46
C LEU A 67 -2.73 -8.03 -3.14
N LEU A 68 -2.97 -7.33 -2.03
CA LEU A 68 -2.69 -7.84 -0.69
C LEU A 68 -3.95 -7.84 0.20
N ASP A 69 -4.30 -8.98 0.77
CA ASP A 69 -5.37 -9.11 1.77
C ASP A 69 -6.75 -8.55 1.32
N ASN A 70 -7.08 -8.66 0.03
CA ASN A 70 -8.35 -8.19 -0.51
C ASN A 70 -9.41 -9.29 -0.53
N ASN A 71 -10.69 -8.89 -0.53
CA ASN A 71 -11.83 -9.76 -0.80
C ASN A 71 -12.46 -9.39 -2.15
N LEU A 72 -12.23 -10.22 -3.17
CA LEU A 72 -12.61 -9.96 -4.55
C LEU A 72 -13.64 -11.00 -5.03
N GLU A 73 -14.78 -10.53 -5.48
CA GLU A 73 -15.83 -11.37 -6.05
C GLU A 73 -16.24 -10.84 -7.44
N GLY A 74 -16.14 -11.71 -8.45
CA GLY A 74 -16.58 -11.42 -9.82
C GLY A 74 -17.43 -12.55 -10.41
N SER A 75 -18.17 -12.27 -11.47
CA SER A 75 -19.07 -13.27 -12.06
C SER A 75 -18.37 -14.31 -12.93
N ASN A 76 -17.36 -13.94 -13.73
CA ASN A 76 -16.56 -14.87 -14.54
C ASN A 76 -15.19 -15.16 -13.92
N CYS A 77 -14.58 -14.15 -13.30
CA CYS A 77 -13.35 -14.29 -12.53
C CYS A 77 -13.17 -13.19 -11.50
N ALA A 78 -12.41 -13.40 -10.43
CA ALA A 78 -12.15 -12.31 -9.48
C ALA A 78 -11.08 -11.34 -10.02
N LEU A 79 -9.97 -11.89 -10.52
CA LEU A 79 -8.87 -11.14 -11.14
C LEU A 79 -8.74 -11.52 -12.61
N TYR A 80 -8.80 -10.52 -13.49
CA TYR A 80 -8.59 -10.67 -14.93
C TYR A 80 -7.27 -10.00 -15.34
N ILE A 81 -6.43 -10.71 -16.07
CA ILE A 81 -5.15 -10.22 -16.60
C ILE A 81 -5.11 -10.53 -18.08
N SER A 82 -4.82 -9.53 -18.93
CA SER A 82 -4.79 -9.72 -20.37
C SER A 82 -3.63 -9.01 -21.05
N ASN A 83 -2.91 -9.75 -21.89
CA ASN A 83 -1.76 -9.30 -22.66
C ASN A 83 -0.69 -8.67 -21.76
N ALA A 84 -0.36 -9.34 -20.65
CA ALA A 84 0.62 -8.85 -19.70
C ALA A 84 2.03 -9.28 -20.11
N ALA A 85 2.92 -8.30 -20.25
CA ALA A 85 4.35 -8.53 -20.45
C ALA A 85 5.11 -7.98 -19.25
N VAL A 86 5.63 -8.86 -18.39
CA VAL A 86 6.39 -8.51 -17.19
C VAL A 86 7.87 -8.68 -17.47
N ASP A 87 8.59 -7.57 -17.46
CA ASP A 87 9.99 -7.40 -17.86
C ASP A 87 10.75 -6.74 -16.70
N GLY A 88 11.16 -7.57 -15.75
CA GLY A 88 11.56 -7.11 -14.42
C GLY A 88 10.38 -6.57 -13.58
N GLY A 89 10.46 -6.69 -12.26
CA GLY A 89 9.31 -6.45 -11.37
C GLY A 89 8.29 -7.60 -11.39
N GLY A 90 7.05 -7.37 -10.96
CA GLY A 90 6.10 -8.48 -10.88
C GLY A 90 4.69 -8.17 -10.41
N ILE A 91 3.82 -9.17 -10.57
CA ILE A 91 2.45 -9.20 -10.08
C ILE A 91 2.40 -10.16 -8.89
N ILE A 92 2.04 -9.67 -7.72
CA ILE A 92 1.88 -10.46 -6.49
C ILE A 92 0.43 -10.42 -6.06
N VAL A 93 -0.15 -11.60 -5.84
CA VAL A 93 -1.48 -11.80 -5.32
C VAL A 93 -1.35 -12.60 -4.03
N LYS A 94 -1.30 -11.91 -2.88
CA LYS A 94 -1.05 -12.52 -1.58
C LYS A 94 -2.13 -12.25 -0.54
N GLY A 95 -2.53 -13.27 0.22
CA GLY A 95 -3.48 -13.11 1.32
C GLY A 95 -4.93 -12.84 0.90
N ASN A 96 -5.24 -12.92 -0.39
CA ASN A 96 -6.56 -12.52 -0.89
C ASN A 96 -7.61 -13.63 -0.72
N THR A 97 -8.88 -13.24 -0.76
CA THR A 97 -10.02 -14.12 -1.01
C THR A 97 -10.58 -13.82 -2.40
N LEU A 98 -10.56 -14.80 -3.30
CA LEU A 98 -10.92 -14.67 -4.71
C LEU A 98 -12.09 -15.61 -5.07
N ILE A 99 -13.28 -15.05 -5.21
CA ILE A 99 -14.53 -15.80 -5.39
C ILE A 99 -15.11 -15.53 -6.78
N THR A 100 -15.61 -16.60 -7.41
CA THR A 100 -16.31 -16.51 -8.68
C THR A 100 -17.70 -17.12 -8.60
N THR A 101 -18.72 -16.39 -9.05
CA THR A 101 -20.13 -16.78 -8.83
C THR A 101 -20.76 -17.61 -9.95
N LYS A 102 -20.33 -17.49 -11.21
CA LYS A 102 -20.84 -18.36 -12.29
C LYS A 102 -20.06 -19.67 -12.38
N ASP A 103 -20.72 -20.66 -12.96
CA ASP A 103 -20.26 -22.04 -13.06
C ASP A 103 -20.55 -22.70 -14.42
N GLN A 104 -20.32 -21.99 -15.54
CA GLN A 104 -20.57 -22.50 -16.90
C GLN A 104 -19.40 -23.22 -17.58
N GLY A 105 -18.24 -23.36 -16.92
CA GLY A 105 -17.17 -24.30 -17.29
C GLY A 105 -15.76 -23.70 -17.42
N VAL A 106 -15.63 -22.39 -17.58
CA VAL A 106 -14.34 -21.69 -17.81
C VAL A 106 -14.02 -20.65 -16.75
N GLU A 107 -14.94 -20.44 -15.81
CA GLU A 107 -14.81 -19.50 -14.72
C GLU A 107 -13.65 -19.84 -13.79
N SER A 108 -13.00 -18.81 -13.26
CA SER A 108 -11.76 -18.98 -12.51
C SER A 108 -11.57 -17.92 -11.44
N SER A 109 -10.80 -18.17 -10.38
CA SER A 109 -10.47 -17.11 -9.41
C SER A 109 -9.53 -16.08 -10.04
N VAL A 110 -8.54 -16.55 -10.79
CA VAL A 110 -7.63 -15.72 -11.59
C VAL A 110 -7.65 -16.16 -13.04
N TYR A 111 -7.94 -15.24 -13.96
CA TYR A 111 -7.89 -15.49 -15.40
C TYR A 111 -6.73 -14.70 -16.02
N ALA A 112 -5.80 -15.41 -16.64
CA ALA A 112 -4.57 -14.89 -17.21
C ALA A 112 -4.52 -15.18 -18.72
N TYR A 113 -4.69 -14.15 -19.55
CA TYR A 113 -4.62 -14.24 -21.02
C TYR A 113 -3.26 -13.76 -21.53
N ALA A 114 -2.55 -14.65 -22.24
CA ALA A 114 -1.30 -14.35 -22.95
C ALA A 114 -0.27 -13.60 -22.09
N ILE A 115 0.29 -14.28 -21.08
CA ILE A 115 1.30 -13.72 -20.18
C ILE A 115 2.71 -14.05 -20.68
N ALA A 116 3.58 -13.04 -20.70
CA ALA A 116 5.01 -13.19 -20.92
C ALA A 116 5.80 -12.68 -19.71
N LEU A 117 6.63 -13.53 -19.11
CA LEU A 117 7.49 -13.20 -17.98
C LEU A 117 8.96 -13.29 -18.42
N ARG A 118 9.71 -12.20 -18.29
CA ARG A 118 11.11 -12.13 -18.77
C ARG A 118 11.98 -11.25 -17.90
N ASN A 119 13.30 -11.39 -18.03
CA ASN A 119 14.31 -10.61 -17.32
C ASN A 119 14.08 -10.51 -15.80
N GLY A 120 13.82 -11.65 -15.15
CA GLY A 120 13.49 -11.71 -13.72
C GLY A 120 12.07 -11.29 -13.35
N GLY A 121 11.22 -10.98 -14.34
CA GLY A 121 9.80 -10.67 -14.15
C GLY A 121 9.03 -11.85 -13.58
N TYR A 122 8.09 -11.59 -12.67
CA TYR A 122 7.37 -12.65 -11.97
C TYR A 122 5.86 -12.44 -11.83
N PHE A 123 5.14 -13.55 -11.74
CA PHE A 123 3.73 -13.61 -11.38
C PHE A 123 3.55 -14.66 -10.27
N ASP A 124 3.20 -14.19 -9.08
CA ASP A 124 3.11 -14.98 -7.86
C ASP A 124 1.71 -14.88 -7.24
N VAL A 125 1.09 -16.03 -6.99
CA VAL A 125 -0.16 -16.16 -6.24
C VAL A 125 0.15 -16.97 -4.99
N GLU A 126 0.16 -16.31 -3.83
CA GLU A 126 0.61 -16.88 -2.57
C GLU A 126 -0.46 -16.75 -1.48
N ASN A 127 -0.58 -17.73 -0.57
CA ASN A 127 -1.41 -17.63 0.63
C ASN A 127 -2.84 -17.10 0.36
N THR A 128 -3.42 -17.51 -0.77
CA THR A 128 -4.69 -16.96 -1.27
C THR A 128 -5.78 -18.03 -1.20
N THR A 129 -6.97 -17.62 -0.76
CA THR A 129 -8.17 -18.47 -0.74
C THR A 129 -8.95 -18.27 -2.03
N MET A 130 -9.20 -19.34 -2.77
CA MET A 130 -9.84 -19.34 -4.08
C MET A 130 -11.07 -20.24 -4.09
N SER A 131 -12.17 -19.77 -4.67
CA SER A 131 -13.39 -20.55 -4.88
C SER A 131 -13.98 -20.28 -6.26
N ALA A 132 -13.82 -21.23 -7.17
CA ALA A 132 -14.26 -21.14 -8.58
C ALA A 132 -14.22 -22.53 -9.25
N ILE A 133 -14.55 -22.63 -10.56
CA ILE A 133 -14.30 -23.88 -11.31
C ILE A 133 -12.79 -24.13 -11.42
N ASN A 134 -12.01 -23.10 -11.76
CA ASN A 134 -10.55 -23.18 -11.83
C ASN A 134 -9.89 -22.16 -10.89
N GLY A 135 -8.73 -22.47 -10.32
CA GLY A 135 -8.01 -21.50 -9.48
C GLY A 135 -7.38 -20.41 -10.33
N VAL A 136 -6.24 -20.72 -10.93
CA VAL A 136 -5.50 -19.91 -11.89
C VAL A 136 -5.66 -20.51 -13.29
N TYR A 137 -6.39 -19.81 -14.15
CA TYR A 137 -6.66 -20.20 -15.53
C TYR A 137 -5.78 -19.42 -16.49
N ILE A 138 -4.84 -20.10 -17.15
CA ILE A 138 -3.90 -19.49 -18.10
C ILE A 138 -4.37 -19.83 -19.51
N PHE A 139 -4.78 -18.82 -20.27
CA PHE A 139 -5.26 -18.95 -21.64
C PHE A 139 -4.26 -18.37 -22.64
N GLY A 140 -4.09 -19.06 -23.76
CA GLY A 140 -3.17 -18.65 -24.81
C GLY A 140 -1.73 -19.05 -24.51
N ASP A 141 -0.85 -18.82 -25.48
CA ASP A 141 0.54 -19.22 -25.35
C ASP A 141 1.27 -18.33 -24.33
N THR A 142 1.95 -18.97 -23.38
CA THR A 142 2.63 -18.33 -22.26
C THR A 142 4.13 -18.60 -22.36
N THR A 143 4.95 -17.57 -22.19
CA THR A 143 6.40 -17.71 -22.22
C THR A 143 7.00 -17.15 -20.93
N VAL A 144 7.79 -17.97 -20.25
CA VAL A 144 8.60 -17.55 -19.11
C VAL A 144 10.05 -17.75 -19.51
N SER A 145 10.84 -16.68 -19.47
CA SER A 145 12.20 -16.67 -20.03
C SER A 145 13.16 -15.87 -19.17
N THR A 146 14.48 -16.02 -19.33
CA THR A 146 15.48 -15.09 -18.75
C THR A 146 15.25 -14.86 -17.24
N ALA A 147 15.33 -15.93 -16.45
CA ALA A 147 15.07 -15.95 -15.01
C ALA A 147 13.65 -15.52 -14.55
N GLY A 148 12.66 -15.47 -15.45
CA GLY A 148 11.27 -15.21 -15.06
C GLY A 148 10.67 -16.30 -14.15
N LEU A 149 9.66 -15.95 -13.35
CA LEU A 149 9.05 -16.85 -12.37
C LEU A 149 7.52 -16.81 -12.41
N LEU A 150 6.90 -17.98 -12.62
CA LEU A 150 5.46 -18.18 -12.42
C LEU A 150 5.26 -19.03 -11.16
N ARG A 151 4.46 -18.58 -10.18
CA ARG A 151 4.29 -19.31 -8.92
C ARG A 151 2.85 -19.29 -8.40
N VAL A 152 2.38 -20.44 -7.94
CA VAL A 152 1.12 -20.61 -7.21
C VAL A 152 1.43 -21.43 -5.95
N ALA A 153 1.44 -20.78 -4.80
CA ALA A 153 1.95 -21.37 -3.57
C ALA A 153 1.07 -21.14 -2.35
N ASP A 154 1.03 -22.13 -1.45
CA ASP A 154 0.37 -22.05 -0.14
C ASP A 154 -1.11 -21.59 -0.21
N CYS A 155 -1.77 -21.81 -1.34
CA CYS A 155 -3.14 -21.38 -1.55
C CYS A 155 -4.13 -22.46 -1.10
N THR A 156 -5.32 -22.02 -0.70
CA THR A 156 -6.47 -22.91 -0.48
C THR A 156 -7.42 -22.75 -1.65
N PHE A 157 -7.68 -23.84 -2.39
CA PHE A 157 -8.60 -23.82 -3.52
C PHE A 157 -9.75 -24.80 -3.34
N ILE A 158 -10.96 -24.28 -3.53
CA ILE A 158 -12.20 -25.05 -3.53
C ILE A 158 -12.75 -25.04 -4.95
N GLY A 159 -12.61 -26.17 -5.64
CA GLY A 159 -13.12 -26.39 -6.98
C GLY A 159 -14.62 -26.65 -7.01
N SER A 160 -15.21 -26.54 -8.21
CA SER A 160 -16.60 -26.92 -8.43
C SER A 160 -16.77 -28.43 -8.55
N THR A 161 -17.73 -28.99 -7.79
CA THR A 161 -18.16 -30.39 -7.90
C THR A 161 -19.08 -30.64 -9.09
N LYS A 162 -19.59 -29.58 -9.73
CA LYS A 162 -20.54 -29.68 -10.85
C LYS A 162 -19.86 -29.99 -12.18
N VAL A 163 -18.54 -29.75 -12.28
CA VAL A 163 -17.78 -29.91 -13.52
C VAL A 163 -16.58 -30.82 -13.24
N SER A 164 -16.36 -31.80 -14.10
CA SER A 164 -15.28 -32.77 -13.91
C SER A 164 -13.90 -32.19 -14.22
N THR A 165 -13.79 -31.01 -14.83
CA THR A 165 -12.53 -30.41 -15.34
C THR A 165 -11.86 -29.41 -14.40
N SER A 166 -12.41 -29.19 -13.20
CA SER A 166 -11.88 -28.24 -12.21
C SER A 166 -10.41 -28.51 -11.88
N ALA A 167 -9.56 -27.47 -11.92
CA ALA A 167 -8.14 -27.56 -11.55
C ALA A 167 -7.64 -26.29 -10.84
N LEU A 168 -6.70 -26.44 -9.90
CA LEU A 168 -6.02 -25.30 -9.28
C LEU A 168 -5.27 -24.50 -10.35
N VAL A 169 -4.45 -25.15 -11.18
CA VAL A 169 -3.83 -24.52 -12.35
C VAL A 169 -4.37 -25.16 -13.62
N TYR A 170 -5.03 -24.36 -14.46
CA TYR A 170 -5.62 -24.82 -15.71
C TYR A 170 -4.92 -24.15 -16.90
N LEU A 171 -4.29 -24.95 -17.75
CA LEU A 171 -3.59 -24.49 -18.95
C LEU A 171 -4.47 -24.68 -20.19
N SER A 172 -4.82 -23.57 -20.82
CA SER A 172 -5.54 -23.52 -22.10
C SER A 172 -4.69 -22.82 -23.18
N GLY A 173 -3.46 -23.31 -23.31
CA GLY A 173 -2.46 -22.85 -24.28
C GLY A 173 -1.13 -23.58 -24.08
N SER A 174 -0.16 -23.39 -24.97
CA SER A 174 1.18 -23.95 -24.77
C SER A 174 2.01 -23.07 -23.83
N VAL A 175 2.84 -23.68 -23.01
CA VAL A 175 3.71 -22.94 -22.08
C VAL A 175 5.16 -23.30 -22.35
N THR A 176 6.01 -22.28 -22.51
CA THR A 176 7.45 -22.46 -22.74
C THR A 176 8.25 -21.77 -21.65
N PHE A 177 9.13 -22.53 -21.00
CA PHE A 177 10.07 -22.08 -19.99
C PHE A 177 11.49 -22.16 -20.58
N GLN A 178 12.27 -21.08 -20.51
CA GLN A 178 13.63 -21.06 -21.03
C GLN A 178 14.58 -20.11 -20.30
N GLY A 179 15.89 -20.32 -20.45
CA GLY A 179 16.90 -19.35 -20.00
C GLY A 179 16.84 -19.04 -18.51
N GLY A 180 16.81 -20.06 -17.65
CA GLY A 180 16.74 -19.88 -16.19
C GLY A 180 15.34 -19.69 -15.61
N ALA A 181 14.29 -19.76 -16.45
CA ALA A 181 12.91 -19.60 -16.02
C ALA A 181 12.47 -20.64 -14.99
N GLN A 182 11.60 -20.25 -14.07
CA GLN A 182 10.98 -21.17 -13.11
C GLN A 182 9.46 -21.16 -13.12
N TRP A 183 8.89 -22.33 -12.86
CA TRP A 183 7.47 -22.49 -12.53
C TRP A 183 7.29 -23.36 -11.31
N ARG A 184 6.55 -22.86 -10.31
CA ARG A 184 6.37 -23.56 -9.04
C ARG A 184 4.89 -23.63 -8.69
N VAL A 185 4.41 -24.83 -8.42
CA VAL A 185 3.09 -25.09 -7.86
C VAL A 185 3.31 -25.89 -6.59
N GLU A 186 3.28 -25.21 -5.44
CA GLU A 186 3.78 -25.78 -4.19
C GLU A 186 2.95 -25.47 -2.95
N GLY A 187 2.88 -26.38 -1.99
CA GLY A 187 2.24 -26.12 -0.69
C GLY A 187 0.72 -25.92 -0.72
N ASN A 188 0.06 -26.10 -1.87
CA ASN A 188 -1.36 -25.77 -2.01
C ASN A 188 -2.28 -26.84 -1.41
N ASN A 189 -3.41 -26.41 -0.84
CA ASN A 189 -4.49 -27.28 -0.36
C ASN A 189 -5.70 -27.20 -1.29
N VAL A 190 -6.01 -28.29 -1.98
CA VAL A 190 -6.99 -28.34 -3.08
C VAL A 190 -8.10 -29.33 -2.78
N SER A 191 -9.34 -28.89 -2.95
CA SER A 191 -10.54 -29.72 -2.80
C SER A 191 -11.40 -29.70 -4.07
N ALA A 192 -12.02 -30.85 -4.39
CA ALA A 192 -12.90 -31.03 -5.56
C ALA A 192 -12.29 -30.62 -6.93
N ALA A 193 -10.96 -30.66 -7.06
CA ALA A 193 -10.25 -30.27 -8.28
C ALA A 193 -8.91 -31.00 -8.43
N SER A 194 -8.40 -31.10 -9.66
CA SER A 194 -7.01 -31.50 -9.94
C SER A 194 -6.04 -30.39 -9.49
N ILE A 195 -4.78 -30.73 -9.19
CA ILE A 195 -3.75 -29.71 -8.97
C ILE A 195 -3.45 -28.98 -10.30
N ILE A 196 -3.36 -29.75 -11.38
CA ILE A 196 -3.02 -29.22 -12.70
C ILE A 196 -3.81 -29.93 -13.81
N SER A 197 -4.24 -29.17 -14.82
CA SER A 197 -4.93 -29.70 -16.00
C SER A 197 -4.55 -28.92 -17.26
N ILE A 198 -4.54 -29.61 -18.42
CA ILE A 198 -4.34 -28.99 -19.74
C ILE A 198 -5.52 -29.33 -20.68
N SER A 199 -6.10 -28.32 -21.33
CA SER A 199 -7.40 -28.44 -22.04
C SER A 199 -7.35 -29.20 -23.36
N HIS A 200 -6.26 -29.05 -24.14
CA HIS A 200 -6.22 -29.47 -25.52
C HIS A 200 -5.03 -30.40 -25.78
N HIS A 201 -5.29 -31.51 -26.47
CA HIS A 201 -4.30 -32.50 -26.88
C HIS A 201 -3.21 -31.94 -27.83
N ARG A 202 -3.20 -30.65 -28.18
CA ARG A 202 -2.17 -30.03 -29.03
C ARG A 202 -1.24 -29.11 -28.24
N HIS A 203 -1.67 -28.64 -27.07
CA HIS A 203 -0.85 -27.76 -26.23
C HIS A 203 0.32 -28.54 -25.62
N LYS A 204 1.44 -27.85 -25.42
CA LYS A 204 2.68 -28.43 -24.91
C LYS A 204 3.22 -27.64 -23.74
N ILE A 205 3.91 -28.33 -22.84
CA ILE A 205 4.76 -27.74 -21.81
C ILE A 205 6.20 -28.00 -22.25
N ARG A 206 6.98 -26.94 -22.48
CA ARG A 206 8.37 -27.02 -22.95
C ARG A 206 9.31 -26.39 -21.94
N LEU A 207 10.35 -27.11 -21.56
CA LEU A 207 11.40 -26.63 -20.67
C LEU A 207 12.72 -26.69 -21.44
N LEU A 208 13.40 -25.55 -21.59
CA LEU A 208 14.57 -25.41 -22.46
C LEU A 208 15.74 -24.73 -21.73
N GLY A 209 16.95 -25.23 -21.98
CA GLY A 209 18.18 -24.57 -21.55
C GLY A 209 18.51 -24.71 -20.07
N SER A 210 19.68 -24.22 -19.69
CA SER A 210 20.22 -24.36 -18.34
C SER A 210 19.54 -23.47 -17.32
N GLY A 211 19.38 -24.00 -16.09
CA GLY A 211 18.80 -23.29 -14.96
C GLY A 211 17.27 -23.17 -15.00
N THR A 212 16.62 -23.72 -16.04
CA THR A 212 15.16 -23.75 -16.13
C THR A 212 14.60 -24.91 -15.30
N THR A 213 13.70 -24.60 -14.38
CA THR A 213 13.17 -25.57 -13.40
C THR A 213 11.65 -25.45 -13.28
N VAL A 214 10.94 -26.58 -13.37
CA VAL A 214 9.52 -26.67 -13.01
C VAL A 214 9.38 -27.57 -11.79
N ALA A 215 8.72 -27.08 -10.74
CA ALA A 215 8.50 -27.82 -9.50
C ALA A 215 7.00 -27.96 -9.20
N LEU A 216 6.55 -29.19 -9.00
CA LEU A 216 5.22 -29.53 -8.52
C LEU A 216 5.36 -30.33 -7.22
N ALA A 217 5.33 -29.66 -6.07
CA ALA A 217 5.72 -30.27 -4.82
C ALA A 217 4.86 -29.87 -3.62
N HIS A 218 4.76 -30.73 -2.60
CA HIS A 218 4.11 -30.38 -1.32
C HIS A 218 2.62 -29.98 -1.42
N ASN A 219 1.93 -30.29 -2.52
CA ASN A 219 0.51 -29.99 -2.65
C ASN A 219 -0.33 -31.09 -2.01
N ARG A 220 -1.46 -30.72 -1.40
CA ARG A 220 -2.44 -31.64 -0.82
C ARG A 220 -3.76 -31.57 -1.58
N GLN A 221 -4.13 -32.67 -2.22
CA GLN A 221 -5.46 -32.89 -2.79
C GLN A 221 -6.31 -33.66 -1.78
N VAL A 222 -7.34 -33.02 -1.23
CA VAL A 222 -8.21 -33.61 -0.19
C VAL A 222 -9.08 -34.72 -0.75
N ASP A 223 -9.65 -34.51 -1.93
CA ASP A 223 -10.57 -35.45 -2.57
C ASP A 223 -9.82 -36.43 -3.48
N SER A 224 -9.81 -37.71 -3.12
CA SER A 224 -9.16 -38.76 -3.92
C SER A 224 -9.98 -39.19 -5.13
N SER A 225 -11.25 -38.78 -5.26
CA SER A 225 -12.09 -39.14 -6.42
C SER A 225 -11.69 -38.38 -7.69
N VAL A 226 -11.03 -37.23 -7.53
CA VAL A 226 -10.52 -36.42 -8.65
C VAL A 226 -9.08 -36.83 -8.97
N SER A 227 -8.71 -36.84 -10.26
CA SER A 227 -7.34 -37.10 -10.69
C SER A 227 -6.38 -36.03 -10.14
N PHE A 228 -5.16 -36.44 -9.76
CA PHE A 228 -4.14 -35.51 -9.26
C PHE A 228 -3.76 -34.48 -10.31
N ALA A 229 -3.43 -34.95 -11.51
CA ALA A 229 -3.07 -34.14 -12.67
C ALA A 229 -3.76 -34.68 -13.92
N LYS A 230 -4.13 -33.81 -14.85
CA LYS A 230 -4.65 -34.16 -16.17
C LYS A 230 -3.70 -33.69 -17.23
N LEU A 231 -2.61 -34.45 -17.37
CA LEU A 231 -1.52 -34.17 -18.30
C LEU A 231 -1.34 -35.38 -19.23
N LEU A 232 -0.77 -35.11 -20.40
CA LEU A 232 -0.33 -36.15 -21.32
C LEU A 232 1.20 -36.14 -21.37
N PRO A 233 1.89 -37.23 -20.99
CA PRO A 233 3.35 -37.28 -20.99
C PRO A 233 3.98 -36.86 -22.32
N SER A 234 3.39 -37.27 -23.44
CA SER A 234 3.80 -36.91 -24.81
C SER A 234 3.69 -35.42 -25.16
N ARG A 235 3.16 -34.59 -24.26
CA ARG A 235 3.02 -33.14 -24.40
C ARG A 235 3.98 -32.35 -23.51
N ILE A 236 4.71 -33.03 -22.64
CA ILE A 236 5.74 -32.45 -21.81
C ILE A 236 7.07 -32.72 -22.51
N VAL A 237 7.82 -31.66 -22.78
CA VAL A 237 9.15 -31.72 -23.40
C VAL A 237 10.12 -31.09 -22.43
N VAL A 238 11.07 -31.89 -21.93
CA VAL A 238 12.14 -31.44 -21.04
C VAL A 238 13.45 -31.60 -21.80
N GLU A 239 14.07 -30.49 -22.21
CA GLU A 239 15.38 -30.51 -22.86
C GLU A 239 16.48 -30.28 -21.83
N LEU A 240 17.34 -31.28 -21.63
CA LEU A 240 18.48 -31.16 -20.72
C LEU A 240 19.34 -29.94 -21.09
N PRO A 241 19.82 -29.15 -20.10
CA PRO A 241 19.84 -29.46 -18.67
C PRO A 241 18.68 -28.84 -17.86
N ALA A 242 17.52 -28.59 -18.47
CA ALA A 242 16.33 -28.18 -17.73
C ALA A 242 15.82 -29.31 -16.82
N ARG A 243 15.12 -28.93 -15.73
CA ARG A 243 14.62 -29.86 -14.71
C ARG A 243 13.11 -29.74 -14.55
N PHE A 244 12.42 -30.87 -14.52
CA PHE A 244 11.05 -30.95 -14.03
C PHE A 244 11.05 -31.90 -12.83
N VAL A 245 10.78 -31.36 -11.65
CA VAL A 245 10.73 -32.11 -10.38
C VAL A 245 9.31 -32.20 -9.86
N VAL A 246 8.91 -33.40 -9.43
CA VAL A 246 7.60 -33.68 -8.84
C VAL A 246 7.78 -34.52 -7.59
N GLY A 247 7.24 -34.10 -6.44
CA GLY A 247 7.42 -34.90 -5.24
C GLY A 247 6.74 -34.38 -3.99
N CYS A 248 6.60 -35.26 -3.01
CA CYS A 248 5.91 -35.01 -1.76
C CYS A 248 4.51 -34.37 -1.90
N ASN A 249 3.75 -34.74 -2.94
CA ASN A 249 2.35 -34.33 -3.03
C ASN A 249 1.46 -35.37 -2.36
N LEU A 250 0.40 -34.94 -1.68
CA LEU A 250 -0.55 -35.79 -0.99
C LEU A 250 -1.89 -35.85 -1.74
N ARG A 251 -2.50 -37.03 -1.83
CA ARG A 251 -3.85 -37.26 -2.36
C ARG A 251 -4.63 -38.15 -1.39
N GLY A 252 -5.75 -37.65 -0.88
CA GLY A 252 -6.54 -38.36 0.14
C GLY A 252 -5.79 -38.61 1.45
N GLY A 253 -4.72 -37.86 1.72
CA GLY A 253 -3.87 -38.02 2.91
C GLY A 253 -2.67 -38.95 2.71
N GLU A 254 -2.54 -39.62 1.57
CA GLU A 254 -1.39 -40.47 1.22
C GLU A 254 -0.52 -39.82 0.15
N GLU A 255 0.74 -40.24 0.03
CA GLU A 255 1.62 -39.74 -1.04
C GLU A 255 1.08 -40.12 -2.42
N ALA A 256 1.01 -39.15 -3.32
CA ALA A 256 0.42 -39.31 -4.64
C ALA A 256 1.29 -40.20 -5.55
N SER A 257 0.67 -41.14 -6.25
CA SER A 257 1.32 -41.87 -7.35
C SER A 257 1.36 -41.02 -8.63
N TYR A 258 2.47 -41.10 -9.34
CA TYR A 258 2.73 -40.39 -10.60
C TYR A 258 2.79 -41.31 -11.82
N ASP A 259 2.43 -42.59 -11.67
CA ASP A 259 2.56 -43.60 -12.73
C ASP A 259 1.80 -43.18 -13.99
N GLY A 260 2.52 -43.02 -15.10
CA GLY A 260 1.96 -42.64 -16.40
C GLY A 260 1.49 -41.18 -16.51
N LEU A 261 1.72 -40.32 -15.52
CA LEU A 261 1.36 -38.90 -15.56
C LEU A 261 2.42 -38.01 -16.20
N PHE A 262 3.70 -38.38 -16.11
CA PHE A 262 4.85 -37.62 -16.58
C PHE A 262 5.79 -38.46 -17.48
N PRO A 263 6.57 -37.85 -18.38
CA PRO A 263 7.60 -38.56 -19.14
C PRO A 263 8.79 -38.97 -18.25
N GLU A 264 9.65 -39.85 -18.76
CA GLU A 264 10.81 -40.39 -18.01
C GLU A 264 11.82 -39.33 -17.57
N ASP A 265 11.91 -38.22 -18.29
CA ASP A 265 12.82 -37.10 -17.99
C ASP A 265 12.41 -36.28 -16.75
N VAL A 266 11.23 -36.56 -16.16
CA VAL A 266 10.76 -35.90 -14.94
C VAL A 266 11.32 -36.61 -13.72
N GLU A 267 11.97 -35.84 -12.86
CA GLU A 267 12.53 -36.34 -11.61
C GLU A 267 11.46 -36.43 -10.52
N VAL A 268 11.38 -37.59 -9.87
CA VAL A 268 10.43 -37.85 -8.80
C VAL A 268 11.15 -38.03 -7.47
N PHE A 269 10.68 -37.33 -6.43
CA PHE A 269 11.21 -37.47 -5.06
C PHE A 269 10.09 -37.72 -4.03
N ARG A 270 10.45 -38.33 -2.90
CA ARG A 270 9.50 -38.71 -1.85
C ARG A 270 9.41 -37.67 -0.74
N CYS A 271 8.29 -37.66 -0.01
CA CYS A 271 8.19 -36.94 1.25
C CYS A 271 9.31 -37.34 2.22
N GLY A 272 9.86 -36.34 2.93
CA GLY A 272 11.00 -36.51 3.84
C GLY A 272 12.37 -36.58 3.16
N THR A 273 12.43 -36.50 1.82
CA THR A 273 13.68 -36.30 1.08
C THR A 273 13.79 -34.85 0.61
N CYS A 274 15.00 -34.29 0.65
CA CYS A 274 15.24 -32.96 0.10
C CYS A 274 15.60 -33.04 -1.37
N ASN A 275 14.85 -32.31 -2.20
CA ASN A 275 15.21 -32.06 -3.58
C ASN A 275 15.55 -30.58 -3.74
N ASP A 276 16.78 -30.28 -4.12
CA ASP A 276 17.33 -28.93 -4.20
C ASP A 276 16.50 -28.03 -5.12
N ASP A 277 16.10 -28.54 -6.30
CA ASP A 277 15.32 -27.84 -7.33
C ASP A 277 13.87 -27.58 -6.91
N ALA A 278 13.30 -28.44 -6.05
CA ALA A 278 11.96 -28.26 -5.50
C ALA A 278 11.94 -27.36 -4.26
N ALA A 279 13.02 -27.30 -3.49
CA ALA A 279 13.14 -26.49 -2.30
C ALA A 279 13.57 -25.05 -2.63
N CYS A 280 14.56 -24.87 -3.50
CA CYS A 280 15.26 -23.60 -3.66
C CYS A 280 15.16 -23.03 -5.08
N TYR A 281 15.06 -21.71 -5.21
CA TYR A 281 15.18 -21.03 -6.49
C TYR A 281 16.66 -20.95 -6.86
N MET A 282 17.15 -22.00 -7.51
CA MET A 282 18.57 -22.23 -7.78
C MET A 282 19.36 -21.05 -8.37
N PRO A 283 18.81 -20.20 -9.27
CA PRO A 283 19.56 -19.03 -9.73
C PRO A 283 19.90 -18.05 -8.59
N GLY A 284 19.02 -17.92 -7.59
CA GLY A 284 19.20 -17.09 -6.39
C GLY A 284 19.85 -17.77 -5.19
N THR A 285 20.00 -19.09 -5.22
CA THR A 285 20.56 -19.88 -4.11
C THR A 285 22.08 -19.87 -4.13
N GLU A 286 22.70 -19.60 -2.98
CA GLU A 286 24.14 -19.74 -2.75
C GLU A 286 24.49 -21.18 -2.36
N LEU A 287 23.81 -21.72 -1.35
CA LEU A 287 24.01 -23.08 -0.85
C LEU A 287 22.69 -23.71 -0.35
N VAL A 288 22.53 -25.01 -0.57
CA VAL A 288 21.41 -25.80 -0.05
C VAL A 288 21.89 -26.69 1.07
N ASP A 289 21.30 -26.55 2.26
CA ASP A 289 21.48 -27.52 3.33
C ASP A 289 20.51 -28.70 3.13
N ARG A 290 21.02 -29.80 2.60
CA ARG A 290 20.23 -31.00 2.31
C ARG A 290 19.70 -31.74 3.55
N SER A 291 20.22 -31.43 4.74
CA SER A 291 19.79 -32.07 5.99
C SER A 291 18.50 -31.46 6.54
N SER A 292 18.37 -30.13 6.44
CA SER A 292 17.20 -29.35 6.83
C SER A 292 16.30 -28.98 5.65
N CYS A 293 16.77 -29.20 4.42
CA CYS A 293 16.18 -28.73 3.18
C CYS A 293 15.97 -27.21 3.13
N SER A 294 16.92 -26.46 3.69
CA SER A 294 16.90 -25.00 3.71
C SER A 294 17.83 -24.39 2.67
N CYS A 295 17.42 -23.25 2.12
CA CYS A 295 18.18 -22.50 1.14
C CYS A 295 18.88 -21.31 1.79
N SER A 296 20.16 -21.10 1.46
CA SER A 296 20.85 -19.84 1.71
C SER A 296 20.89 -19.04 0.41
N CYS A 297 20.58 -17.76 0.50
CA CYS A 297 20.32 -16.91 -0.65
C CYS A 297 21.53 -16.03 -0.96
N LYS A 298 21.83 -15.84 -2.25
CA LYS A 298 22.78 -14.84 -2.72
C LYS A 298 22.28 -13.44 -2.38
N ASP A 299 23.19 -12.47 -2.34
CA ASP A 299 22.84 -11.06 -2.17
C ASP A 299 21.74 -10.63 -3.16
N GLY A 300 20.70 -9.97 -2.64
CA GLY A 300 19.54 -9.50 -3.42
C GLY A 300 18.44 -10.53 -3.67
N TRP A 301 18.50 -11.72 -3.05
CA TRP A 301 17.46 -12.75 -3.10
C TRP A 301 16.86 -12.98 -1.71
N HIS A 302 15.57 -13.31 -1.64
CA HIS A 302 14.80 -13.20 -0.40
C HIS A 302 13.99 -14.46 -0.07
N GLY A 303 13.68 -14.62 1.22
CA GLY A 303 12.79 -15.67 1.73
C GLY A 303 13.40 -17.07 1.78
N ALA A 304 12.64 -18.03 2.31
CA ALA A 304 13.10 -19.40 2.54
C ALA A 304 13.48 -20.15 1.24
N SER A 305 12.91 -19.73 0.11
CA SER A 305 13.15 -20.33 -1.21
C SER A 305 14.09 -19.49 -2.10
N CYS A 306 14.67 -18.40 -1.60
CA CYS A 306 15.55 -17.50 -2.36
C CYS A 306 14.94 -16.92 -3.64
N LEU A 307 13.74 -16.34 -3.52
CA LEU A 307 12.98 -15.75 -4.63
C LEU A 307 13.54 -14.37 -5.04
N PRO A 308 13.30 -13.92 -6.30
CA PRO A 308 13.85 -12.66 -6.83
C PRO A 308 13.20 -11.40 -6.25
N PHE A 309 12.35 -11.55 -5.24
CA PHE A 309 11.54 -10.47 -4.68
C PHE A 309 11.37 -10.64 -3.17
N GLU A 310 11.35 -9.51 -2.46
CA GLU A 310 10.90 -9.46 -1.08
C GLU A 310 9.37 -9.49 -1.07
N VAL A 311 8.79 -10.50 -0.41
CA VAL A 311 7.34 -10.53 -0.17
C VAL A 311 7.07 -9.91 1.18
N PRO A 312 6.37 -8.77 1.27
CA PRO A 312 5.97 -8.24 2.56
C PRO A 312 4.96 -9.21 3.19
N ASP A 313 5.32 -9.84 4.32
CA ASP A 313 4.40 -10.72 5.07
C ASP A 313 3.27 -9.94 5.76
N THR A 314 3.36 -8.61 5.80
CA THR A 314 2.31 -7.70 6.27
C THR A 314 2.49 -6.33 5.63
N VAL A 315 1.40 -5.73 5.11
CA VAL A 315 1.41 -4.32 4.69
C VAL A 315 1.31 -3.43 5.92
N VAL A 316 2.43 -3.25 6.60
CA VAL A 316 2.69 -2.00 7.30
C VAL A 316 3.26 -1.06 6.23
N PRO A 317 2.82 0.21 6.13
CA PRO A 317 3.47 1.19 5.26
C PRO A 317 4.97 1.18 5.51
N PRO A 318 5.83 1.32 4.49
CA PRO A 318 7.26 1.12 4.65
C PRO A 318 7.81 2.00 5.78
N VAL A 319 8.34 1.33 6.80
CA VAL A 319 9.28 1.93 7.75
C VAL A 319 10.52 2.26 6.94
N ALA A 320 10.93 3.52 6.94
CA ALA A 320 12.15 3.95 6.24
C ALA A 320 13.32 3.05 6.68
N GLU A 321 13.97 2.42 5.71
CA GLU A 321 15.18 1.63 5.95
C GLU A 321 16.23 2.51 6.64
N ARG A 322 16.78 1.95 7.72
CA ARG A 322 17.82 2.57 8.51
C ARG A 322 19.08 2.64 7.67
N ALA A 323 19.48 3.84 7.28
CA ALA A 323 20.88 4.12 7.04
C ALA A 323 21.64 3.89 8.35
N VAL A 324 22.46 2.84 8.37
CA VAL A 324 23.46 2.60 9.40
C VAL A 324 24.64 3.51 9.07
N ASP A 325 24.86 4.52 9.90
CA ASP A 325 26.22 4.93 10.23
C ASP A 325 26.29 5.66 11.60
N GLY A 326 27.10 5.09 12.48
CA GLY A 326 28.20 5.82 13.12
C GLY A 326 27.99 6.58 14.43
N ASP A 327 26.78 6.97 14.86
CA ASP A 327 26.66 7.81 16.09
C ASP A 327 25.28 7.72 16.82
N THR A 328 24.60 6.58 16.66
CA THR A 328 23.14 6.35 16.83
C THR A 328 22.72 5.80 18.20
N SER A 329 23.03 6.48 19.31
CA SER A 329 22.34 6.16 20.58
C SER A 329 21.05 6.97 20.68
N CYS A 330 19.90 6.31 20.63
CA CYS A 330 18.63 6.96 20.95
C CYS A 330 18.58 7.36 22.41
N VAL A 331 17.91 8.48 22.70
CA VAL A 331 17.57 8.81 24.09
C VAL A 331 16.37 7.96 24.46
N VAL A 332 16.54 7.08 25.45
CA VAL A 332 15.51 6.10 25.83
C VAL A 332 15.19 6.21 27.31
N ASN A 333 13.90 6.18 27.68
CA ASN A 333 13.43 6.06 29.07
C ASN A 333 13.96 7.14 30.03
N GLN A 334 14.07 8.39 29.57
CA GLN A 334 14.54 9.51 30.40
C GLN A 334 13.44 10.55 30.65
N THR A 335 13.60 11.34 31.70
CA THR A 335 12.80 12.56 31.90
C THR A 335 13.68 13.78 31.66
N LEU A 336 13.27 14.62 30.71
CA LEU A 336 14.00 15.82 30.30
C LEU A 336 13.18 17.07 30.64
N THR A 337 13.82 18.04 31.29
CA THR A 337 13.23 19.36 31.61
C THR A 337 13.80 20.49 30.76
N ASN A 338 14.93 20.23 30.10
CA ASN A 338 15.58 21.10 29.11
C ASN A 338 16.51 20.21 28.26
N LEU A 339 16.67 20.52 26.97
CA LEU A 339 17.59 19.84 26.09
C LEU A 339 18.22 20.82 25.11
N THR A 340 19.53 20.72 24.95
CA THR A 340 20.25 21.40 23.86
C THR A 340 20.52 20.39 22.76
N LEU A 341 19.98 20.64 21.57
CA LEU A 341 20.15 19.78 20.42
C LEU A 341 21.38 20.18 19.59
N ASN A 342 22.08 19.18 19.07
CA ASN A 342 23.11 19.41 18.05
C ASN A 342 22.49 19.32 16.66
N MET A 343 22.25 20.47 16.02
CA MET A 343 21.66 20.55 14.66
C MET A 343 22.56 19.96 13.56
N TRP A 344 23.84 19.72 13.83
CA TRP A 344 24.73 19.06 12.86
C TRP A 344 24.51 17.54 12.78
N LYS A 345 23.73 16.95 13.69
CA LYS A 345 23.38 15.53 13.60
C LYS A 345 22.28 15.32 12.56
N THR A 346 22.48 14.34 11.69
CA THR A 346 21.49 13.91 10.70
C THR A 346 20.44 12.97 11.30
N HIS A 347 20.77 12.28 12.40
CA HIS A 347 19.86 11.35 13.07
C HIS A 347 19.56 11.77 14.51
N HIS A 348 18.27 11.92 14.81
CA HIS A 348 17.75 12.19 16.15
C HIS A 348 16.67 11.15 16.48
N CYS A 349 16.80 10.47 17.61
CA CYS A 349 15.79 9.50 18.04
C CYS A 349 15.52 9.54 19.55
N TYR A 350 14.24 9.54 19.90
CA TYR A 350 13.72 9.56 21.27
C TYR A 350 12.67 8.46 21.42
N ALA A 351 12.89 7.54 22.36
CA ALA A 351 11.96 6.45 22.65
C ALA A 351 11.56 6.48 24.13
N ASP A 352 10.27 6.50 24.43
CA ASP A 352 9.76 6.45 25.81
C ASP A 352 10.30 7.59 26.72
N VAL A 353 10.60 8.75 26.12
CA VAL A 353 11.13 9.92 26.84
C VAL A 353 9.99 10.80 27.34
N THR A 354 10.09 11.28 28.58
CA THR A 354 9.16 12.26 29.17
C THR A 354 9.75 13.66 29.16
N PHE A 355 9.12 14.58 28.44
CA PHE A 355 9.42 16.02 28.45
C PHE A 355 8.46 16.72 29.41
N SER A 356 9.00 17.39 30.44
CA SER A 356 8.20 17.97 31.53
C SER A 356 8.55 19.43 31.78
N GLY A 357 7.53 20.28 31.79
CA GLY A 357 7.64 21.68 32.15
C GLY A 357 7.80 22.60 30.93
N VAL A 358 7.48 23.89 31.13
CA VAL A 358 7.55 24.95 30.09
C VAL A 358 8.96 25.18 29.51
N SER A 359 10.01 24.71 30.19
CA SER A 359 11.39 24.76 29.69
C SER A 359 11.76 23.56 28.81
N ALA A 360 10.94 22.50 28.81
CA ALA A 360 11.14 21.32 27.99
C ALA A 360 10.60 21.55 26.57
N VAL A 361 11.24 22.47 25.85
CA VAL A 361 10.93 22.81 24.46
C VAL A 361 11.98 22.18 23.57
N LEU A 362 11.55 21.18 22.80
CA LEU A 362 12.40 20.44 21.87
C LEU A 362 12.27 21.05 20.47
N THR A 363 13.23 21.90 20.08
CA THR A 363 13.16 22.65 18.80
C THR A 363 14.20 22.19 17.80
N PHE A 364 13.75 21.69 16.65
CA PHE A 364 14.57 21.38 15.49
C PHE A 364 14.52 22.54 14.48
N PHE A 365 15.64 23.23 14.30
CA PHE A 365 15.82 24.24 13.26
C PHE A 365 16.29 23.57 11.98
N LEU A 366 15.36 23.17 11.12
CA LEU A 366 15.63 22.33 9.94
C LEU A 366 16.62 22.99 8.97
N ASN A 367 16.54 24.31 8.79
CA ASN A 367 17.46 25.06 7.92
C ASN A 367 18.87 25.22 8.51
N SER A 368 19.08 24.84 9.77
CA SER A 368 20.41 24.78 10.40
C SER A 368 21.01 23.36 10.38
N MET A 369 20.30 22.39 9.80
CA MET A 369 20.76 21.01 9.63
C MET A 369 21.50 20.83 8.30
N PRO A 370 22.35 19.80 8.16
CA PRO A 370 23.06 19.52 6.91
C PRO A 370 22.13 18.90 5.86
N LEU A 371 21.25 19.70 5.24
CA LEU A 371 20.22 19.27 4.27
C LEU A 371 20.74 18.59 2.99
N HIS A 372 22.04 18.68 2.73
CA HIS A 372 22.72 17.90 1.69
C HIS A 372 22.89 16.42 2.06
N LEU A 373 22.51 16.03 3.28
CA LEU A 373 22.43 14.67 3.78
C LEU A 373 20.98 14.35 4.20
N PRO A 374 20.55 13.08 4.13
CA PRO A 374 19.25 12.68 4.65
C PRO A 374 19.14 12.98 6.16
N ILE A 375 18.09 13.70 6.55
CA ILE A 375 17.78 13.99 7.96
C ILE A 375 16.69 13.05 8.44
N ASN A 376 16.85 12.47 9.63
CA ASN A 376 15.90 11.55 10.22
C ASN A 376 15.66 11.88 11.71
N ILE A 377 14.43 12.27 12.03
CA ILE A 377 14.00 12.66 13.36
C ILE A 377 12.83 11.76 13.78
N THR A 378 13.01 10.98 14.84
CA THR A 378 12.01 10.04 15.34
C THR A 378 11.71 10.25 16.82
N LEU A 379 10.42 10.28 17.15
CA LEU A 379 9.91 10.31 18.50
C LEU A 379 8.81 9.25 18.61
N THR A 380 9.01 8.27 19.50
CA THR A 380 8.06 7.17 19.71
C THR A 380 7.86 6.92 21.19
N GLY A 381 6.63 6.63 21.63
CA GLY A 381 6.32 6.41 23.05
C GLY A 381 6.55 7.63 23.97
N CYS A 382 6.81 8.81 23.40
CA CYS A 382 7.21 9.97 24.17
C CYS A 382 6.01 10.63 24.88
N THR A 383 6.26 11.22 26.06
CA THR A 383 5.27 11.95 26.83
C THR A 383 5.65 13.42 26.95
N PHE A 384 4.80 14.34 26.52
CA PHE A 384 4.96 15.78 26.74
C PHE A 384 3.93 16.26 27.76
N ARG A 385 4.39 16.93 28.83
CA ARG A 385 3.49 17.43 29.87
C ARG A 385 3.91 18.77 30.45
N GLU A 386 2.96 19.42 31.14
CA GLU A 386 3.19 20.63 31.94
C GLU A 386 3.74 21.81 31.11
N GLY A 387 3.23 21.99 29.89
CA GLY A 387 3.64 23.06 28.99
C GLY A 387 4.84 22.72 28.10
N ALA A 388 5.35 21.49 28.13
CA ALA A 388 6.38 21.02 27.21
C ALA A 388 5.91 21.11 25.75
N ALA A 389 6.82 21.35 24.81
CA ALA A 389 6.50 21.50 23.39
C ALA A 389 7.54 20.84 22.48
N LEU A 390 7.08 20.33 21.34
CA LEU A 390 7.91 19.83 20.25
C LEU A 390 7.77 20.78 19.07
N GLN A 391 8.88 21.25 18.50
CA GLN A 391 8.87 22.26 17.45
C GLN A 391 9.80 21.87 16.30
N PHE A 392 9.31 22.06 15.08
CA PHE A 392 10.06 21.94 13.84
C PHE A 392 9.94 23.27 13.10
N VAL A 393 11.08 23.94 12.90
CA VAL A 393 11.12 25.30 12.37
C VAL A 393 11.93 25.29 11.10
N GLY A 394 11.27 25.64 9.99
CA GLY A 394 11.89 25.87 8.69
C GLY A 394 12.53 27.26 8.59
N GLY A 395 12.66 27.79 7.38
CA GLY A 395 13.14 29.17 7.19
C GLY A 395 12.20 30.01 6.34
N ALA A 396 12.73 31.09 5.77
CA ALA A 396 11.95 32.02 4.97
C ALA A 396 11.38 31.38 3.69
N GLU A 397 12.13 30.47 3.09
CA GLU A 397 11.76 29.72 1.89
C GLU A 397 12.15 28.25 2.05
N ALA A 398 11.52 27.38 1.25
CA ALA A 398 11.80 25.95 1.25
C ALA A 398 13.19 25.70 0.68
N ALA A 399 14.12 25.26 1.53
CA ALA A 399 15.48 24.94 1.12
C ALA A 399 15.54 23.60 0.36
N GLU A 400 16.39 23.50 -0.66
CA GLU A 400 16.71 22.24 -1.33
C GLU A 400 17.30 21.24 -0.32
N SER A 401 16.88 19.99 -0.40
CA SER A 401 17.23 18.95 0.56
C SER A 401 17.22 17.57 -0.09
N VAL A 402 18.08 16.67 0.37
CA VAL A 402 18.07 15.25 -0.06
C VAL A 402 16.90 14.49 0.58
N GLY A 403 16.28 15.05 1.63
CA GLY A 403 15.07 14.53 2.26
C GLY A 403 15.11 14.66 3.77
N VAL A 404 13.96 14.99 4.38
CA VAL A 404 13.81 15.13 5.83
C VAL A 404 12.67 14.24 6.32
N LEU A 405 13.00 13.19 7.05
CA LEU A 405 12.04 12.27 7.65
C LEU A 405 11.72 12.70 9.08
N ILE A 406 10.44 12.98 9.36
CA ILE A 406 9.95 13.29 10.71
C ILE A 406 8.85 12.29 11.07
N ARG A 407 9.05 11.55 12.16
CA ARG A 407 8.06 10.61 12.71
C ARG A 407 7.81 10.92 14.17
N VAL A 408 6.56 11.22 14.51
CA VAL A 408 6.08 11.39 15.88
C VAL A 408 4.94 10.39 16.07
N SER A 409 5.19 9.31 16.81
CA SER A 409 4.21 8.23 17.01
C SER A 409 4.01 7.93 18.49
N GLN A 410 2.87 7.32 18.82
CA GLN A 410 2.58 6.79 20.16
C GLN A 410 2.82 7.83 21.27
N THR A 411 2.46 9.08 21.01
CA THR A 411 2.83 10.21 21.85
C THR A 411 1.70 10.57 22.80
N VAL A 412 2.03 10.75 24.08
CA VAL A 412 1.08 11.22 25.09
C VAL A 412 1.31 12.70 25.35
N MET A 413 0.26 13.52 25.22
CA MET A 413 0.33 14.97 25.44
C MET A 413 -0.60 15.39 26.56
N ARG A 414 -0.08 16.17 27.51
CA ARG A 414 -0.81 16.67 28.69
C ARG A 414 -0.53 18.16 28.87
N SER A 415 -1.38 19.02 28.30
CA SER A 415 -1.11 20.45 28.18
C SER A 415 0.23 20.73 27.50
N SER A 416 0.34 20.25 26.27
CA SER A 416 1.54 20.32 25.43
C SER A 416 1.14 20.51 23.96
N VAL A 417 2.07 20.87 23.08
CA VAL A 417 1.79 21.14 21.67
C VAL A 417 2.93 20.65 20.77
N VAL A 418 2.58 20.13 19.59
CA VAL A 418 3.52 19.92 18.48
C VAL A 418 3.38 21.08 17.52
N VAL A 419 4.49 21.68 17.09
CA VAL A 419 4.52 22.87 16.23
C VAL A 419 5.35 22.58 14.99
N PHE A 420 4.81 22.94 13.84
CA PHE A 420 5.58 23.13 12.61
C PHE A 420 5.44 24.59 12.21
N ALA A 421 6.54 25.23 11.84
CA ALA A 421 6.54 26.64 11.51
C ALA A 421 7.44 26.95 10.31
N LEU A 422 7.01 27.96 9.55
CA LEU A 422 7.70 28.52 8.39
C LEU A 422 7.85 27.51 7.22
N ALA A 423 8.64 27.86 6.21
CA ALA A 423 8.85 27.02 5.04
C ALA A 423 9.77 25.85 5.37
N LEU A 424 9.22 24.63 5.33
CA LEU A 424 9.99 23.42 5.57
C LEU A 424 10.87 23.11 4.34
N PRO A 425 12.03 22.46 4.52
CA PRO A 425 12.84 22.00 3.39
C PRO A 425 12.04 21.16 2.40
N GLN A 426 12.49 21.11 1.15
CA GLN A 426 11.89 20.22 0.15
C GLN A 426 12.04 18.75 0.54
N HIS A 427 11.18 17.89 0.00
CA HIS A 427 11.23 16.44 0.22
C HIS A 427 11.13 16.05 1.70
N CYS A 428 10.34 16.80 2.48
CA CYS A 428 9.96 16.40 3.82
C CYS A 428 8.91 15.28 3.77
N ASP A 429 9.09 14.23 4.57
CA ASP A 429 8.08 13.23 4.85
C ASP A 429 7.79 13.23 6.36
N ILE A 430 6.62 13.76 6.71
CA ILE A 430 6.21 14.07 8.08
C ILE A 430 4.99 13.23 8.44
N ALA A 431 5.07 12.51 9.56
CA ALA A 431 3.93 11.81 10.13
C ALA A 431 3.82 12.05 11.63
N VAL A 432 2.67 12.54 12.06
CA VAL A 432 2.25 12.69 13.46
C VAL A 432 1.08 11.74 13.68
N THR A 433 1.35 10.58 14.29
CA THR A 433 0.38 9.49 14.42
C THR A 433 0.20 9.02 15.85
N GLU A 434 -0.96 8.43 16.15
CA GLU A 434 -1.22 7.75 17.44
C GLU A 434 -0.96 8.67 18.65
N VAL A 435 -1.53 9.88 18.62
CA VAL A 435 -1.36 10.88 19.69
C VAL A 435 -2.54 10.82 20.65
N ASP A 436 -2.28 10.61 21.94
CA ASP A 436 -3.28 10.76 23.01
C ASP A 436 -3.09 12.08 23.76
N ALA A 437 -3.95 13.06 23.48
CA ALA A 437 -3.81 14.42 23.98
C ALA A 437 -4.93 14.81 24.96
N VAL A 438 -4.56 15.39 26.09
CA VAL A 438 -5.47 16.07 27.02
C VAL A 438 -5.00 17.50 27.23
N GLN A 439 -5.84 18.48 26.90
CA GLN A 439 -5.59 19.91 27.07
C GLN A 439 -6.41 20.45 28.24
N SER A 440 -5.73 20.81 29.33
CA SER A 440 -6.35 21.42 30.53
C SER A 440 -5.93 22.86 30.80
N SER A 441 -4.92 23.33 30.08
CA SER A 441 -4.34 24.67 30.17
C SER A 441 -3.72 25.04 28.83
N GLU A 442 -3.62 26.34 28.57
CA GLU A 442 -3.00 26.85 27.36
C GLU A 442 -1.48 26.70 27.40
N VAL A 443 -0.87 26.37 26.26
CA VAL A 443 0.59 26.27 26.15
C VAL A 443 1.16 27.61 25.67
N GLN A 444 2.11 28.16 26.44
CA GLN A 444 2.84 29.36 26.06
C GLN A 444 3.99 29.00 25.12
N LEU A 445 3.91 29.49 23.88
CA LEU A 445 5.01 29.41 22.93
C LEU A 445 5.83 30.70 23.01
N LEU A 446 7.12 30.57 23.33
CA LEU A 446 8.03 31.69 23.58
C LEU A 446 8.10 32.67 22.39
N ASP A 447 7.94 32.20 21.16
CA ASP A 447 8.14 32.99 19.94
C ASP A 447 6.84 33.63 19.41
N THR A 448 5.67 33.17 19.83
CA THR A 448 4.40 33.52 19.17
C THR A 448 3.52 34.53 19.94
N ARG A 449 3.90 34.91 21.18
CA ARG A 449 3.08 35.70 22.15
C ARG A 449 1.61 35.22 22.28
N ARG A 450 1.29 34.04 21.76
CA ARG A 450 -0.05 33.46 21.70
C ARG A 450 -0.06 32.20 22.52
N ASN A 451 -0.98 32.17 23.47
CA ASN A 451 -1.34 30.95 24.16
C ASN A 451 -2.11 30.05 23.20
N THR A 452 -1.76 28.77 23.15
CA THR A 452 -2.36 27.81 22.21
C THR A 452 -3.10 26.71 22.94
N LEU A 453 -4.37 26.50 22.58
CA LEU A 453 -5.19 25.34 22.98
C LEU A 453 -5.38 24.43 21.78
N SER A 454 -4.30 23.78 21.34
CA SER A 454 -4.28 22.87 20.20
C SER A 454 -3.29 21.74 20.37
N VAL A 455 -3.54 20.62 19.71
CA VAL A 455 -2.62 19.46 19.70
C VAL A 455 -1.47 19.70 18.72
N LEU A 456 -1.80 20.27 17.55
CA LEU A 456 -0.87 20.55 16.48
C LEU A 456 -1.06 21.98 15.97
N LEU A 457 0.03 22.74 15.97
CA LEU A 457 0.10 24.09 15.44
C LEU A 457 0.92 24.13 14.15
N LEU A 458 0.39 24.77 13.12
CA LEU A 458 1.06 25.11 11.87
C LEU A 458 1.19 26.64 11.77
N GLY A 459 2.40 27.16 11.97
CA GLY A 459 2.68 28.59 11.92
C GLY A 459 3.26 29.01 10.57
N ASP A 460 2.44 29.57 9.67
CA ASP A 460 2.90 30.07 8.35
C ASP A 460 3.68 29.01 7.55
N VAL A 461 3.16 27.78 7.53
CA VAL A 461 3.84 26.61 6.95
C VAL A 461 3.74 26.63 5.43
N VAL A 462 4.89 26.43 4.77
CA VAL A 462 4.99 26.16 3.34
C VAL A 462 5.57 24.76 3.15
N LEU A 463 4.85 23.91 2.43
CA LEU A 463 5.31 22.60 1.97
C LEU A 463 5.60 22.67 0.46
N SER A 464 6.77 22.21 0.04
CA SER A 464 7.18 22.08 -1.37
C SER A 464 7.70 20.66 -1.57
N ALA A 465 7.15 19.93 -2.55
CA ALA A 465 7.45 18.53 -2.83
C ALA A 465 7.50 17.62 -1.57
N SER A 466 6.57 17.82 -0.64
CA SER A 466 6.61 17.23 0.71
C SER A 466 5.27 16.62 1.15
N SER A 467 5.30 15.62 2.03
CA SER A 467 4.11 14.97 2.58
C SER A 467 3.98 15.20 4.09
N PHE A 468 2.78 15.55 4.54
CA PHE A 468 2.43 15.74 5.95
C PHE A 468 1.18 14.95 6.30
N LEU A 469 1.33 13.94 7.16
CA LEU A 469 0.23 13.14 7.70
C LEU A 469 0.00 13.41 9.19
N VAL A 470 -1.24 13.71 9.55
CA VAL A 470 -1.75 13.70 10.92
C VAL A 470 -2.79 12.59 11.01
N SER A 471 -2.59 11.59 11.87
CA SER A 471 -3.52 10.46 11.93
C SER A 471 -3.70 9.83 13.29
N ASN A 472 -4.88 9.28 13.57
CA ASN A 472 -5.17 8.58 14.82
C ASN A 472 -4.89 9.46 16.06
N VAL A 473 -5.16 10.76 15.97
CA VAL A 473 -5.06 11.69 17.10
C VAL A 473 -6.34 11.59 17.92
N LYS A 474 -6.25 11.26 19.21
CA LYS A 474 -7.36 11.30 20.15
C LYS A 474 -7.13 12.45 21.12
N ALA A 475 -7.95 13.48 21.03
CA ALA A 475 -7.71 14.73 21.75
C ALA A 475 -8.94 15.14 22.55
N ARG A 476 -8.72 15.51 23.81
CA ARG A 476 -9.76 16.06 24.70
C ARG A 476 -9.32 17.37 25.32
N ALA A 477 -10.12 18.41 25.17
CA ALA A 477 -9.96 19.67 25.89
C ALA A 477 -10.97 19.77 27.03
N THR A 478 -10.54 20.29 28.18
CA THR A 478 -11.45 20.63 29.30
C THR A 478 -11.85 22.10 29.31
N MET A 479 -11.16 22.94 28.53
CA MET A 479 -11.48 24.35 28.35
C MET A 479 -12.20 24.57 27.02
N TYR A 480 -13.16 25.51 27.00
CA TYR A 480 -13.87 25.91 25.79
C TYR A 480 -12.99 26.79 24.89
N GLY A 481 -13.16 26.68 23.57
CA GLY A 481 -12.56 27.58 22.58
C GLY A 481 -11.25 27.12 21.95
N GLY A 482 -10.77 25.91 22.27
CA GLY A 482 -9.58 25.34 21.63
C GLY A 482 -9.80 24.92 20.16
N TYR A 483 -8.71 24.67 19.45
CA TYR A 483 -8.71 24.16 18.08
C TYR A 483 -8.03 22.79 18.03
N GLY A 484 -8.64 21.78 17.41
CA GLY A 484 -8.04 20.44 17.33
C GLY A 484 -6.66 20.50 16.66
N LEU A 485 -6.68 20.96 15.40
CA LEU A 485 -5.52 21.37 14.61
C LEU A 485 -5.64 22.87 14.33
N TYR A 486 -4.52 23.60 14.36
CA TYR A 486 -4.52 25.05 14.21
C TYR A 486 -3.46 25.53 13.23
N SER A 487 -3.87 26.24 12.17
CA SER A 487 -2.97 27.03 11.32
C SER A 487 -3.19 28.53 11.57
N THR A 488 -2.18 29.22 12.11
CA THR A 488 -2.26 30.63 12.53
C THR A 488 -2.06 31.63 11.39
N GLY A 489 -1.59 31.17 10.24
CA GLY A 489 -1.18 31.96 9.10
C GLY A 489 -1.47 31.26 7.77
N THR A 490 -0.80 31.65 6.69
CA THR A 490 -1.05 31.04 5.38
C THR A 490 -0.39 29.67 5.32
N LEU A 491 -1.20 28.64 5.12
CA LEU A 491 -0.73 27.28 4.83
C LEU A 491 -0.63 27.12 3.31
N MET A 492 0.57 26.87 2.80
CA MET A 492 0.83 26.72 1.36
C MET A 492 1.33 25.30 1.06
N LEU A 493 0.69 24.65 0.08
CA LEU A 493 1.08 23.35 -0.46
C LEU A 493 1.43 23.53 -1.93
N LEU A 494 2.70 23.30 -2.27
CA LEU A 494 3.29 23.55 -3.59
C LEU A 494 3.99 22.29 -4.12
N ASP A 495 4.22 22.23 -5.43
CA ASP A 495 5.11 21.26 -6.09
C ASP A 495 4.80 19.79 -5.76
N GLY A 496 3.53 19.39 -5.82
CA GLY A 496 3.07 18.03 -5.53
C GLY A 496 3.04 17.69 -4.03
N SER A 497 2.93 18.70 -3.16
CA SER A 497 2.87 18.50 -1.72
C SER A 497 1.53 17.94 -1.25
N SER A 498 1.52 17.31 -0.08
CA SER A 498 0.29 16.81 0.52
C SER A 498 0.19 17.06 2.01
N LEU A 499 -1.02 17.38 2.49
CA LEU A 499 -1.38 17.41 3.89
C LEU A 499 -2.67 16.63 4.12
N TYR A 500 -2.57 15.56 4.90
CA TYR A 500 -3.69 14.70 5.29
C TYR A 500 -3.91 14.77 6.80
N ALA A 501 -5.14 15.01 7.23
CA ALA A 501 -5.58 14.81 8.61
C ALA A 501 -6.70 13.75 8.62
N ARG A 502 -6.44 12.57 9.22
CA ARG A 502 -7.38 11.44 9.13
C ARG A 502 -7.51 10.57 10.37
N TYR A 503 -8.72 10.06 10.61
CA TYR A 503 -9.04 9.21 11.77
C TYR A 503 -8.74 9.89 13.11
N CYS A 504 -8.80 11.22 13.17
CA CYS A 504 -8.64 11.98 14.40
C CYS A 504 -9.99 12.14 15.12
N SER A 505 -9.96 12.19 16.44
CA SER A 505 -11.14 12.36 17.30
C SER A 505 -10.92 13.49 18.28
N PHE A 506 -11.79 14.49 18.24
CA PHE A 506 -11.68 15.71 19.05
C PHE A 506 -12.90 15.87 19.97
N ALA A 507 -12.66 16.08 21.26
CA ALA A 507 -13.70 16.38 22.23
C ALA A 507 -13.40 17.68 22.98
N GLY A 508 -14.38 18.59 23.06
CA GLY A 508 -14.23 19.89 23.74
C GLY A 508 -13.52 20.98 22.91
N TYR A 509 -13.33 20.76 21.61
CA TYR A 509 -12.73 21.74 20.68
C TYR A 509 -13.81 22.48 19.88
N MET A 510 -13.54 23.74 19.50
CA MET A 510 -14.47 24.54 18.68
C MET A 510 -14.40 24.15 17.20
N HIS A 511 -13.21 23.85 16.70
CA HIS A 511 -13.00 23.42 15.31
C HIS A 511 -12.12 22.17 15.28
N THR A 512 -12.39 21.26 14.34
CA THR A 512 -11.47 20.14 14.08
C THR A 512 -10.18 20.69 13.51
N PHE A 513 -10.27 21.53 12.47
CA PHE A 513 -9.13 22.23 11.90
C PHE A 513 -9.48 23.70 11.66
N TYR A 514 -8.79 24.59 12.37
CA TYR A 514 -8.78 26.01 12.07
C TYR A 514 -7.65 26.34 11.10
N VAL A 515 -7.96 27.00 10.00
CA VAL A 515 -6.99 27.47 9.00
C VAL A 515 -7.18 28.96 8.75
N TYR A 516 -6.12 29.74 8.95
CA TYR A 516 -6.17 31.18 8.71
C TYR A 516 -6.32 31.50 7.22
N GLY A 517 -5.41 30.99 6.37
CA GLY A 517 -5.53 31.03 4.92
C GLY A 517 -4.92 29.78 4.30
N LEU A 518 -5.46 29.32 3.17
CA LEU A 518 -5.03 28.07 2.53
C LEU A 518 -4.75 28.28 1.04
N SER A 519 -3.58 27.85 0.57
CA SER A 519 -3.24 27.81 -0.84
C SER A 519 -2.73 26.41 -1.20
N VAL A 520 -3.36 25.77 -2.18
CA VAL A 520 -3.00 24.44 -2.68
C VAL A 520 -2.78 24.57 -4.19
N SER A 521 -1.54 24.43 -4.64
CA SER A 521 -1.17 24.60 -6.04
C SER A 521 -0.18 23.55 -6.51
N ASP A 522 -0.03 23.47 -7.83
CA ASP A 522 0.84 22.53 -8.53
C ASP A 522 0.71 21.08 -8.06
N HIS A 523 -0.37 20.41 -8.46
CA HIS A 523 -0.62 18.98 -8.19
C HIS A 523 -0.65 18.60 -6.70
N SER A 524 -0.93 19.57 -5.82
CA SER A 524 -0.90 19.39 -4.37
C SER A 524 -2.25 18.98 -3.80
N VAL A 525 -2.25 18.40 -2.60
CA VAL A 525 -3.46 17.88 -1.95
C VAL A 525 -3.57 18.31 -0.49
N PHE A 526 -4.69 18.93 -0.13
CA PHE A 526 -5.11 19.07 1.27
C PHE A 526 -6.33 18.19 1.52
N ALA A 527 -6.31 17.38 2.58
CA ALA A 527 -7.40 16.45 2.87
C ALA A 527 -7.70 16.28 4.36
N LEU A 528 -8.98 16.41 4.71
CA LEU A 528 -9.55 16.10 6.02
C LEU A 528 -10.49 14.89 5.88
N LEU A 529 -10.07 13.73 6.37
CA LEU A 529 -10.72 12.44 6.07
C LEU A 529 -11.14 11.66 7.33
N ASN A 530 -12.40 11.24 7.43
CA ASN A 530 -12.86 10.31 8.48
C ASN A 530 -12.53 10.77 9.92
N ASN A 531 -12.59 12.07 10.17
CA ASN A 531 -12.38 12.62 11.52
C ASN A 531 -13.70 12.75 12.26
N THR A 532 -13.63 12.72 13.59
CA THR A 532 -14.79 12.86 14.47
C THR A 532 -14.61 14.05 15.41
N ILE A 533 -15.69 14.78 15.65
CA ILE A 533 -15.74 15.80 16.70
C ILE A 533 -17.00 15.61 17.54
N SER A 534 -16.87 15.61 18.87
CA SER A 534 -18.02 15.35 19.75
C SER A 534 -19.07 16.46 19.67
N SER A 535 -18.61 17.70 19.69
CA SER A 535 -19.41 18.91 19.52
C SER A 535 -18.51 20.08 19.19
N GLY A 536 -18.97 21.01 18.36
CA GLY A 536 -18.19 22.18 17.98
C GLY A 536 -18.93 23.12 17.04
N THR A 537 -18.22 24.06 16.45
CA THR A 537 -18.75 24.99 15.44
C THR A 537 -18.52 24.46 14.03
N SER A 538 -17.32 23.97 13.72
CA SER A 538 -17.08 23.38 12.39
C SER A 538 -16.01 22.30 12.31
N LEU A 539 -16.05 21.52 11.23
CA LEU A 539 -14.96 20.59 10.90
C LEU A 539 -13.76 21.38 10.34
N LEU A 540 -13.95 22.11 9.25
CA LEU A 540 -12.94 23.00 8.68
C LEU A 540 -13.39 24.46 8.85
N TYR A 541 -12.54 25.29 9.45
CA TYR A 541 -12.74 26.73 9.57
C TYR A 541 -11.69 27.48 8.74
N LEU A 542 -12.14 28.38 7.88
CA LEU A 542 -11.30 29.13 6.94
C LEU A 542 -11.51 30.63 7.15
N ARG A 543 -10.54 31.30 7.78
CA ARG A 543 -10.69 32.70 8.17
C ARG A 543 -10.55 33.70 7.02
N HIS A 544 -9.60 33.45 6.12
CA HIS A 544 -9.20 34.39 5.07
C HIS A 544 -9.37 33.80 3.66
N GLY A 545 -10.19 32.76 3.54
CA GLY A 545 -10.48 32.09 2.27
C GLY A 545 -9.41 31.06 1.88
N PHE A 546 -9.54 30.55 0.65
CA PHE A 546 -8.61 29.57 0.11
C PHE A 546 -8.50 29.62 -1.41
N SER A 547 -7.39 29.11 -1.96
CA SER A 547 -7.18 28.93 -3.39
C SER A 547 -6.74 27.49 -3.69
N VAL A 548 -7.36 26.86 -4.69
CA VAL A 548 -6.93 25.57 -5.23
C VAL A 548 -6.67 25.73 -6.72
N SER A 549 -5.45 25.46 -7.16
CA SER A 549 -5.04 25.71 -8.55
C SER A 549 -4.12 24.62 -9.10
N GLU A 550 -4.02 24.53 -10.43
CA GLU A 550 -3.05 23.69 -11.15
C GLU A 550 -3.15 22.20 -10.79
N HIS A 551 -4.28 21.58 -11.10
CA HIS A 551 -4.55 20.16 -10.87
C HIS A 551 -4.51 19.74 -9.39
N SER A 552 -4.73 20.69 -8.48
CA SER A 552 -4.69 20.45 -7.04
C SER A 552 -6.05 20.08 -6.47
N VAL A 553 -6.05 19.50 -5.26
CA VAL A 553 -7.27 18.98 -4.62
C VAL A 553 -7.41 19.47 -3.18
N LEU A 554 -8.60 19.96 -2.84
CA LEU A 554 -9.04 20.18 -1.46
C LEU A 554 -10.18 19.21 -1.13
N ARG A 555 -9.96 18.35 -0.14
CA ARG A 555 -10.88 17.26 0.20
C ARG A 555 -11.33 17.33 1.65
N VAL A 556 -12.63 17.22 1.88
CA VAL A 556 -13.24 17.12 3.21
C VAL A 556 -14.27 16.00 3.14
N VAL A 557 -13.89 14.78 3.55
CA VAL A 557 -14.69 13.57 3.28
C VAL A 557 -14.84 12.65 4.47
N GLY A 558 -16.05 12.13 4.69
CA GLY A 558 -16.29 11.09 5.69
C GLY A 558 -16.22 11.56 7.13
N ASN A 559 -16.16 12.87 7.38
CA ASN A 559 -16.03 13.41 8.73
C ASN A 559 -17.39 13.47 9.42
N SER A 560 -17.44 13.27 10.72
CA SER A 560 -18.69 13.29 11.47
C SER A 560 -18.61 14.07 12.78
N GLY A 561 -19.75 14.58 13.23
CA GLY A 561 -19.84 15.22 14.53
C GLY A 561 -20.98 16.23 14.66
N SER A 562 -21.31 16.57 15.90
CA SER A 562 -22.33 17.56 16.21
C SER A 562 -21.76 18.98 16.05
N VAL A 563 -21.76 19.50 14.81
CA VAL A 563 -21.25 20.85 14.47
C VAL A 563 -22.29 21.70 13.77
N SER A 564 -22.12 23.02 13.83
CA SER A 564 -22.96 23.95 13.06
C SER A 564 -22.66 23.92 11.57
N TYR A 565 -21.39 23.67 11.18
CA TYR A 565 -20.94 23.71 9.78
C TYR A 565 -19.92 22.62 9.47
N VAL A 566 -19.99 21.91 8.33
CA VAL A 566 -18.83 21.13 7.86
C VAL A 566 -17.70 22.12 7.54
N ILE A 567 -18.00 23.12 6.71
CA ILE A 567 -17.05 24.14 6.31
C ILE A 567 -17.59 25.52 6.64
N HIS A 568 -16.79 26.28 7.38
CA HIS A 568 -17.10 27.65 7.78
C HIS A 568 -16.04 28.59 7.19
N SER A 569 -16.38 29.27 6.09
CA SER A 569 -15.50 30.23 5.42
C SER A 569 -15.96 31.66 5.67
N LEU A 570 -15.03 32.58 5.93
CA LEU A 570 -15.33 34.02 6.10
C LEU A 570 -14.89 34.89 4.92
N SER A 571 -14.30 34.30 3.88
CA SER A 571 -13.80 35.04 2.71
C SER A 571 -13.97 34.26 1.40
N PHE A 572 -13.63 34.91 0.30
CA PHE A 572 -13.74 34.37 -1.06
C PHE A 572 -12.80 33.19 -1.29
N PHE A 573 -13.14 32.33 -2.25
CA PHE A 573 -12.29 31.22 -2.66
C PHE A 573 -12.24 31.06 -4.17
N THR A 574 -11.12 30.51 -4.65
CA THR A 574 -10.87 30.27 -6.08
C THR A 574 -10.48 28.82 -6.33
N VAL A 575 -11.04 28.24 -7.40
CA VAL A 575 -10.73 26.90 -7.90
C VAL A 575 -10.47 27.01 -9.39
N GLU A 576 -9.22 26.85 -9.81
CA GLU A 576 -8.85 27.10 -11.21
C GLU A 576 -7.82 26.10 -11.74
N ARG A 577 -7.61 26.10 -13.06
CA ARG A 577 -6.62 25.30 -13.78
C ARG A 577 -6.77 23.81 -13.45
N SER A 578 -7.96 23.28 -13.73
CA SER A 578 -8.30 21.85 -13.61
C SER A 578 -8.19 21.29 -12.18
N SER A 579 -8.57 22.10 -11.19
CA SER A 579 -8.53 21.74 -9.77
C SER A 579 -9.86 21.21 -9.25
N TRP A 580 -9.83 20.54 -8.11
CA TRP A 580 -11.00 19.85 -7.56
C TRP A 580 -11.25 20.16 -6.07
N LEU A 581 -12.49 20.56 -5.76
CA LEU A 581 -13.02 20.51 -4.40
C LEU A 581 -13.90 19.26 -4.24
N ASP A 582 -13.54 18.38 -3.31
CA ASP A 582 -14.30 17.15 -3.00
C ASP A 582 -14.82 17.18 -1.56
N TRP A 583 -16.08 17.59 -1.38
CA TRP A 583 -16.74 17.64 -0.08
C TRP A 583 -17.91 16.67 -0.08
N ARG A 584 -17.71 15.50 0.55
CA ARG A 584 -18.73 14.47 0.56
C ARG A 584 -18.77 13.57 1.77
N ASP A 585 -19.92 12.93 1.97
CA ASP A 585 -20.13 11.91 3.01
C ASP A 585 -19.81 12.43 4.42
N ASN A 586 -19.99 13.74 4.66
CA ASN A 586 -19.79 14.31 5.99
C ASN A 586 -21.13 14.28 6.76
N ASP A 587 -21.14 13.63 7.92
CA ASP A 587 -22.33 13.45 8.75
C ASP A 587 -22.34 14.48 9.89
N VAL A 588 -23.10 15.57 9.68
CA VAL A 588 -23.22 16.66 10.65
C VAL A 588 -24.67 16.85 11.08
N GLU A 589 -25.11 16.03 12.04
CA GLU A 589 -26.47 15.96 12.65
C GLU A 589 -27.47 17.06 12.24
N VAL A 590 -27.24 18.31 12.67
CA VAL A 590 -28.10 19.48 12.39
C VAL A 590 -27.35 20.64 11.72
N GLY A 591 -26.11 20.40 11.30
CA GLY A 591 -25.21 21.41 10.73
C GLY A 591 -25.43 21.61 9.23
N ALA A 592 -25.04 22.78 8.71
CA ALA A 592 -24.99 23.01 7.27
C ALA A 592 -23.66 22.50 6.68
N MET A 593 -23.67 22.04 5.42
CA MET A 593 -22.43 21.64 4.75
C MET A 593 -21.46 22.81 4.55
N PHE A 594 -21.98 24.00 4.23
CA PHE A 594 -21.15 25.14 3.94
C PHE A 594 -21.83 26.42 4.44
N TYR A 595 -21.04 27.29 5.08
CA TYR A 595 -21.44 28.64 5.43
C TYR A 595 -20.37 29.63 4.98
N ASP A 596 -20.84 30.70 4.34
CA ASP A 596 -20.06 31.86 3.92
C ASP A 596 -20.70 33.14 4.47
N SER A 597 -19.91 33.96 5.16
CA SER A 597 -20.35 35.25 5.71
C SER A 597 -20.25 36.42 4.70
N SER A 598 -19.58 36.22 3.57
CA SER A 598 -19.36 37.25 2.55
C SER A 598 -20.43 37.19 1.45
N SER A 599 -20.82 38.34 0.89
CA SER A 599 -21.68 38.41 -0.29
C SER A 599 -20.91 37.86 -1.50
N ALA A 600 -21.01 36.54 -1.69
CA ALA A 600 -20.21 35.64 -2.52
C ALA A 600 -19.67 36.17 -3.86
N PHE A 601 -18.39 35.89 -4.12
CA PHE A 601 -17.88 35.67 -5.48
C PHE A 601 -16.97 34.43 -5.48
N VAL A 602 -17.60 33.25 -5.51
CA VAL A 602 -16.92 31.99 -5.79
C VAL A 602 -16.37 32.05 -7.22
N ASN A 603 -15.07 31.85 -7.41
CA ASN A 603 -14.46 31.80 -8.75
C ASN A 603 -14.06 30.36 -9.09
N ILE A 604 -14.76 29.74 -10.04
CA ILE A 604 -14.45 28.41 -10.55
C ILE A 604 -14.27 28.54 -12.07
N ASP A 605 -13.10 28.17 -12.58
CA ASP A 605 -12.87 28.21 -14.02
C ASP A 605 -13.60 27.08 -14.76
N GLY A 606 -13.71 27.17 -16.09
CA GLY A 606 -14.43 26.18 -16.89
C GLY A 606 -13.83 24.77 -16.92
N SER A 607 -12.67 24.57 -16.30
CA SER A 607 -11.95 23.29 -16.25
C SER A 607 -11.95 22.64 -14.87
N SER A 608 -12.41 23.35 -13.84
CA SER A 608 -12.36 22.93 -12.44
C SER A 608 -13.70 22.37 -11.95
N VAL A 609 -13.64 21.52 -10.93
CA VAL A 609 -14.79 20.77 -10.44
C VAL A 609 -15.04 21.04 -8.96
N VAL A 610 -16.31 21.12 -8.58
CA VAL A 610 -16.75 21.13 -7.19
C VAL A 610 -17.76 20.01 -6.99
N THR A 611 -17.49 19.10 -6.07
CA THR A 611 -18.36 18.01 -5.66
C THR A 611 -18.89 18.29 -4.26
N LEU A 612 -20.21 18.45 -4.16
CA LEU A 612 -20.94 18.61 -2.89
C LEU A 612 -22.00 17.52 -2.82
N THR A 613 -21.78 16.52 -1.97
CA THR A 613 -22.77 15.44 -1.77
C THR A 613 -22.79 15.01 -0.32
N GLY A 614 -23.94 14.95 0.32
CA GLY A 614 -24.04 14.33 1.64
C GLY A 614 -25.44 14.24 2.13
#